data_AF-A0A0Q8HLE0-F1
#
_entry.id   AF-A0A0Q8HLE0-F1
#
_cell.length_a   1.000
_cell.length_b   1.000
_cell.length_c   1.000
_cell.angle_alpha   90.00
_cell.angle_beta   90.00
_cell.angle_gamma   90.00
#
_symmetry.space_group_name_H-M   'P 1'
#
loop_
_entity.id
_entity.type
_entity.pdbx_description
1 polymer ?
#
loop_
_entity_poly.entity_id
_entity_poly.type
_entity_poly.pdbx_seq_one_letter_code
_entity_poly.pdbx_strand_id
1 'polypeptide(L)'
;MRLPLIRLSFATTLIAGTLVAGLTHHASTHPLVPVTHGFPVSASTQAAVAVAAVEPVRVDARVLWVQDGDTVVVRLPSGAVRYVRILGMDTPETIQGQHECGGSTASRRMKALLPRGTGIAMRADPDQPRIDRYHRLLRYVRRSSDRLDLSEAQLTRGLAEVYVYRNGTFEKRAAYEQVERSARLARLGIWGHC
;
A
#
# COMPACT_ATOMS: atom_id res chain seq x y z
N MET A 1 50.98 -16.19 15.93
CA MET A 1 49.97 -17.11 15.38
C MET A 1 49.80 -16.80 13.89
N ARG A 2 50.30 -17.70 13.03
CA ARG A 2 50.26 -17.56 11.56
C ARG A 2 49.10 -18.41 11.03
N LEU A 3 48.16 -17.83 10.30
CA LEU A 3 47.17 -18.59 9.50
C LEU A 3 47.80 -18.94 8.14
N PRO A 4 47.62 -20.17 7.62
CA PRO A 4 47.91 -20.46 6.22
C PRO A 4 46.68 -20.23 5.34
N LEU A 5 46.92 -19.52 4.23
CA LEU A 5 46.05 -19.41 3.07
C LEU A 5 46.06 -20.74 2.30
N ILE A 6 44.88 -21.30 2.00
CA ILE A 6 44.75 -22.40 1.04
C ILE A 6 44.07 -21.83 -0.22
N ARG A 7 44.87 -21.73 -1.28
CA ARG A 7 44.40 -21.60 -2.66
C ARG A 7 44.14 -23.01 -3.19
N LEU A 8 42.95 -23.26 -3.72
CA LEU A 8 42.74 -24.33 -4.70
C LEU A 8 42.19 -23.72 -6.00
N SER A 9 42.86 -24.06 -7.09
CA SER A 9 42.50 -23.77 -8.47
C SER A 9 42.30 -25.10 -9.22
N PHE A 10 41.72 -24.98 -10.42
CA PHE A 10 41.49 -26.01 -11.46
C PHE A 10 40.23 -26.88 -11.22
N ALA A 11 39.42 -27.24 -12.20
CA ALA A 11 39.68 -27.36 -13.64
C ALA A 11 38.43 -27.07 -14.49
N THR A 12 38.72 -26.55 -15.67
CA THR A 12 37.85 -26.35 -16.83
C THR A 12 37.51 -27.69 -17.48
N THR A 13 36.23 -27.92 -17.84
CA THR A 13 35.87 -28.92 -18.86
C THR A 13 34.87 -28.32 -19.83
N LEU A 14 35.34 -28.07 -21.05
CA LEU A 14 34.57 -27.79 -22.25
C LEU A 14 33.91 -29.10 -22.72
N ILE A 15 32.63 -29.07 -23.07
CA ILE A 15 32.06 -30.07 -23.99
C ILE A 15 31.40 -29.32 -25.15
N ALA A 16 32.03 -29.47 -26.31
CA ALA A 16 31.50 -29.07 -27.60
C ALA A 16 30.43 -30.07 -28.04
N GLY A 17 29.26 -29.58 -28.44
CA GLY A 17 28.17 -30.35 -29.05
C GLY A 17 27.89 -29.82 -30.45
N THR A 18 27.95 -30.72 -31.42
CA THR A 18 28.06 -30.53 -32.86
C THR A 18 26.81 -30.01 -33.57
N LEU A 19 27.09 -29.26 -34.64
CA LEU A 19 26.19 -28.77 -35.68
C LEU A 19 25.70 -29.92 -36.57
N VAL A 20 24.40 -29.99 -36.87
CA VAL A 20 23.89 -30.71 -38.06
C VAL A 20 22.95 -29.79 -38.81
N ALA A 21 23.44 -29.31 -39.95
CA ALA A 21 22.65 -28.65 -40.98
C ALA A 21 22.11 -29.73 -41.94
N GLY A 22 20.83 -29.64 -42.28
CA GLY A 22 20.19 -30.48 -43.29
C GLY A 22 19.06 -29.72 -43.97
N LEU A 23 19.40 -28.91 -44.98
CA LEU A 23 18.47 -28.44 -45.99
C LEU A 23 18.31 -29.55 -47.04
N THR A 24 17.09 -29.97 -47.32
CA THR A 24 16.69 -30.34 -48.68
C THR A 24 15.25 -29.90 -48.93
N HIS A 25 15.08 -29.06 -49.95
CA HIS A 25 13.81 -28.73 -50.58
C HIS A 25 13.26 -29.96 -51.30
N HIS A 26 11.96 -30.22 -51.19
CA HIS A 26 11.16 -30.81 -52.26
C HIS A 26 9.77 -30.18 -52.23
N ALA A 27 9.48 -29.38 -53.25
CA ALA A 27 8.16 -28.86 -53.54
C ALA A 27 7.35 -29.95 -54.24
N SER A 28 6.20 -30.32 -53.68
CA SER A 28 5.18 -31.11 -54.35
C SER A 28 3.86 -30.36 -54.30
N THR A 29 3.49 -29.84 -55.46
CA THR A 29 2.18 -29.25 -55.77
C THR A 29 1.13 -30.36 -55.81
N HIS A 30 0.18 -30.33 -54.87
CA HIS A 30 -1.06 -31.10 -54.95
C HIS A 30 -2.25 -30.17 -55.19
N PRO A 31 -3.15 -30.48 -56.14
CA PRO A 31 -4.33 -29.67 -56.42
C PRO A 31 -5.36 -29.75 -55.28
N LEU A 32 -5.96 -28.60 -55.01
CA LEU A 32 -6.99 -28.37 -53.99
C LEU A 32 -8.30 -29.08 -54.37
N VAL A 33 -8.81 -29.92 -53.47
CA VAL A 33 -10.19 -30.43 -53.50
C VAL A 33 -10.97 -29.70 -52.41
N PRO A 34 -12.13 -29.08 -52.69
CA PRO A 34 -12.93 -28.43 -51.66
C PRO A 34 -13.73 -29.50 -50.92
N VAL A 35 -13.28 -29.88 -49.73
CA VAL A 35 -14.10 -30.68 -48.81
C VAL A 35 -14.92 -29.70 -47.96
N THR A 36 -16.21 -29.60 -48.28
CA THR A 36 -17.20 -28.89 -47.46
C THR A 36 -17.45 -29.70 -46.18
N HIS A 37 -16.68 -29.45 -45.14
CA HIS A 37 -17.02 -29.86 -43.79
C HIS A 37 -17.90 -28.79 -43.15
N GLY A 38 -19.21 -29.03 -43.13
CA GLY A 38 -20.14 -28.29 -42.29
C GLY A 38 -19.83 -28.59 -40.83
N PHE A 39 -19.09 -27.71 -40.18
CA PHE A 39 -18.92 -27.74 -38.73
C PHE A 39 -20.23 -27.25 -38.09
N PRO A 40 -20.85 -28.02 -37.17
CA PRO A 40 -21.94 -27.49 -36.38
C PRO A 40 -21.37 -26.37 -35.50
N VAL A 41 -21.94 -25.18 -35.63
CA VAL A 41 -21.62 -24.02 -34.79
C VAL A 41 -22.08 -24.37 -33.37
N SER A 42 -21.14 -24.82 -32.52
CA SER A 42 -21.39 -24.96 -31.09
C SER A 42 -21.79 -23.59 -30.53
N ALA A 43 -23.05 -23.48 -30.14
CA ALA A 43 -23.57 -22.36 -29.36
C ALA A 43 -22.71 -22.25 -28.10
N SER A 44 -21.86 -21.23 -28.05
CA SER A 44 -21.03 -20.92 -26.91
C SER A 44 -21.92 -20.31 -25.84
N THR A 45 -22.30 -21.10 -24.83
CA THR A 45 -22.98 -20.59 -23.63
C THR A 45 -22.03 -19.63 -22.93
N GLN A 46 -22.25 -18.34 -23.12
CA GLN A 46 -21.49 -17.29 -22.46
C GLN A 46 -21.87 -17.31 -20.98
N ALA A 47 -21.03 -17.94 -20.15
CA ALA A 47 -21.15 -17.88 -18.71
C ALA A 47 -20.99 -16.41 -18.28
N ALA A 48 -22.08 -15.79 -17.85
CA ALA A 48 -22.05 -14.44 -17.29
C ALA A 48 -21.20 -14.46 -16.01
N VAL A 49 -20.04 -13.80 -16.04
CA VAL A 49 -19.23 -13.56 -14.85
C VAL A 49 -19.99 -12.55 -14.00
N ALA A 50 -20.60 -13.01 -12.91
CA ALA A 50 -21.18 -12.13 -11.91
C ALA A 50 -20.07 -11.28 -11.27
N VAL A 51 -20.01 -10.00 -11.63
CA VAL A 51 -19.15 -9.04 -10.93
C VAL A 51 -19.75 -8.86 -9.54
N ALA A 52 -19.07 -9.39 -8.52
CA ALA A 52 -19.48 -9.21 -7.14
C ALA A 52 -19.70 -7.72 -6.86
N ALA A 53 -20.91 -7.37 -6.43
CA ALA A 53 -21.23 -6.00 -6.05
C ALA A 53 -20.25 -5.56 -4.96
N VAL A 54 -19.53 -4.47 -5.20
CA VAL A 54 -18.66 -3.87 -4.19
C VAL A 54 -19.58 -3.28 -3.13
N GLU A 55 -19.71 -3.94 -1.99
CA GLU A 55 -20.46 -3.43 -0.83
C GLU A 55 -20.06 -1.97 -0.57
N PRO A 56 -21.05 -1.06 -0.43
CA PRO A 56 -20.76 0.35 -0.23
C PRO A 56 -19.92 0.52 1.02
N VAL A 57 -18.76 1.15 0.88
CA VAL A 57 -17.87 1.39 2.01
C VAL A 57 -18.59 2.27 3.04
N ARG A 58 -18.74 1.75 4.26
CA ARG A 58 -19.34 2.49 5.37
C ARG A 58 -18.65 3.85 5.53
N VAL A 59 -19.43 4.93 5.52
CA VAL A 59 -18.96 6.28 5.82
C VAL A 59 -19.34 6.58 7.26
N ASP A 60 -18.36 6.57 8.16
CA ASP A 60 -18.56 6.81 9.58
C ASP A 60 -18.50 8.30 9.94
N ALA A 61 -17.86 9.12 9.11
CA ALA A 61 -17.79 10.57 9.28
C ALA A 61 -17.40 11.28 7.98
N ARG A 62 -17.57 12.61 7.97
CA ARG A 62 -17.07 13.50 6.92
C ARG A 62 -16.01 14.44 7.46
N VAL A 63 -14.91 14.61 6.72
CA VAL A 63 -13.83 15.52 7.10
C VAL A 63 -14.30 16.98 7.03
N LEU A 64 -14.06 17.74 8.10
CA LEU A 64 -14.24 19.20 8.13
C LEU A 64 -12.94 19.92 7.79
N TRP A 65 -11.85 19.54 8.44
CA TRP A 65 -10.50 19.98 8.11
C TRP A 65 -9.44 19.01 8.65
N VAL A 66 -8.21 19.17 8.17
CA VAL A 66 -7.01 18.46 8.64
C VAL A 66 -6.21 19.42 9.50
N GLN A 67 -6.01 19.06 10.77
CA GLN A 67 -5.26 19.88 11.72
C GLN A 67 -3.76 19.83 11.38
N ASP A 68 -3.23 18.62 11.26
CA ASP A 68 -1.83 18.30 10.94
C ASP A 68 -1.74 16.92 10.24
N GLY A 69 -0.54 16.35 10.16
CA GLY A 69 -0.26 15.13 9.40
C GLY A 69 -0.91 13.85 9.95
N ASP A 70 -1.43 13.86 11.19
CA ASP A 70 -2.04 12.70 11.85
C ASP A 70 -3.33 12.99 12.62
N THR A 71 -3.76 14.25 12.68
CA THR A 71 -4.97 14.67 13.37
C THR A 71 -5.95 15.34 12.40
N VAL A 72 -7.18 14.82 12.37
CA VAL A 72 -8.26 15.32 11.50
C VAL A 72 -9.50 15.65 12.31
N VAL A 73 -10.26 16.63 11.85
CA VAL A 73 -11.53 17.02 12.47
C VAL A 73 -12.68 16.63 11.57
N VAL A 74 -13.67 15.95 12.15
CA VAL A 74 -14.73 15.28 11.40
C VAL A 74 -16.10 15.59 11.98
N ARG A 75 -17.12 15.50 11.13
CA ARG A 75 -18.53 15.52 11.51
C ARG A 75 -19.08 14.10 11.44
N LEU A 76 -19.61 13.61 12.56
CA LEU A 76 -20.28 12.32 12.66
C LEU A 76 -21.70 12.39 12.06
N PRO A 77 -22.35 11.25 11.75
CA PRO A 77 -23.74 11.20 11.30
C PRO A 77 -24.73 11.85 12.28
N SER A 78 -24.43 11.82 13.59
CA SER A 78 -25.20 12.51 14.62
C SER A 78 -25.08 14.04 14.58
N GLY A 79 -24.24 14.60 13.70
CA GLY A 79 -23.94 16.03 13.62
C GLY A 79 -22.79 16.48 14.52
N ALA A 80 -22.37 15.65 15.49
CA ALA A 80 -21.29 15.97 16.42
C ALA A 80 -19.93 16.18 15.71
N VAL A 81 -19.17 17.17 16.18
CA VAL A 81 -17.81 17.45 15.69
C VAL A 81 -16.79 16.79 16.62
N ARG A 82 -15.83 16.04 16.05
CA ARG A 82 -14.81 15.33 16.81
C ARG A 82 -13.43 15.48 16.18
N TYR A 83 -12.43 15.62 17.03
CA TYR A 83 -11.04 15.40 16.65
C TYR A 83 -10.75 13.92 16.63
N VAL A 84 -9.97 13.48 15.64
CA VAL A 84 -9.55 12.09 15.46
C VAL A 84 -8.03 12.09 15.31
N ARG A 85 -7.35 11.43 16.23
CA ARG A 85 -5.93 11.09 16.14
C ARG A 85 -5.82 9.74 15.43
N ILE A 86 -5.17 9.74 14.28
CA ILE A 86 -5.04 8.54 13.45
C ILE A 86 -4.04 7.59 14.13
N LEU A 87 -4.44 6.33 14.31
CA LEU A 87 -3.67 5.33 15.04
C LEU A 87 -2.47 4.79 14.25
N GLY A 88 -1.41 4.44 14.97
CA GLY A 88 -0.24 3.73 14.45
C GLY A 88 0.76 4.60 13.69
N MET A 89 0.59 5.92 13.70
CA MET A 89 1.57 6.86 13.16
C MET A 89 1.66 8.15 13.98
N ASP A 90 2.79 8.81 13.89
CA ASP A 90 3.04 10.17 14.39
C ASP A 90 3.81 10.95 13.33
N THR A 91 3.33 12.14 13.00
CA THR A 91 4.00 13.01 12.01
C THR A 91 4.82 14.07 12.72
N PRO A 92 5.95 14.52 12.14
CA PRO A 92 6.73 15.59 12.77
C PRO A 92 5.86 16.81 13.07
N GLU A 93 6.02 17.36 14.28
CA GLU A 93 5.10 18.35 14.83
C GLU A 93 5.08 19.64 14.00
N THR A 94 3.88 20.18 13.80
CA THR A 94 3.65 21.43 13.04
C THR A 94 2.88 22.50 13.79
N ILE A 95 2.48 22.21 15.03
CA ILE A 95 1.62 23.06 15.85
C ILE A 95 2.32 23.41 17.17
N GLN A 96 1.76 24.37 17.91
CA GLN A 96 2.25 24.77 19.24
C GLN A 96 3.70 25.30 19.26
N GLY A 97 4.12 25.97 18.18
CA GLY A 97 5.46 26.56 18.06
C GLY A 97 6.56 25.56 17.70
N GLN A 98 6.21 24.29 17.48
CA GLN A 98 7.12 23.27 16.98
C GLN A 98 6.97 23.16 15.46
N HIS A 99 8.11 23.24 14.78
CA HIS A 99 8.20 23.09 13.33
C HIS A 99 9.30 22.08 13.05
N GLU A 100 8.98 20.82 13.27
CA GLU A 100 9.92 19.74 13.01
C GLU A 100 10.09 19.54 11.50
N CYS A 101 11.29 19.13 11.11
CA CYS A 101 11.62 18.88 9.72
C CYS A 101 10.65 17.85 9.11
N GLY A 102 10.09 18.18 7.95
CA GLY A 102 9.12 17.32 7.24
C GLY A 102 7.67 17.45 7.67
N GLY A 103 7.36 18.06 8.83
CA GLY A 103 5.99 18.17 9.34
C GLY A 103 5.05 18.87 8.36
N SER A 104 5.48 20.00 7.77
CA SER A 104 4.65 20.74 6.82
C SER A 104 4.30 19.92 5.57
N THR A 105 5.20 19.03 5.14
CA THR A 105 4.99 18.12 4.01
C THR A 105 3.97 17.04 4.37
N ALA A 106 4.08 16.45 5.57
CA ALA A 106 3.12 15.48 6.08
C ALA A 106 1.70 16.08 6.17
N SER A 107 1.57 17.28 6.73
CA SER A 107 0.31 18.03 6.85
C SER A 107 -0.29 18.39 5.49
N ARG A 108 0.51 18.88 4.53
CA ARG A 108 0.03 19.19 3.17
C ARG A 108 -0.47 17.94 2.45
N ARG A 109 0.23 16.81 2.60
CA ARG A 109 -0.19 15.56 1.97
C ARG A 109 -1.49 15.04 2.58
N MET A 110 -1.64 15.08 3.90
CA MET A 110 -2.89 14.68 4.55
C MET A 110 -4.07 15.55 4.08
N LYS A 111 -3.87 16.87 3.95
CA LYS A 111 -4.86 17.79 3.35
C LYS A 111 -5.24 17.43 1.92
N ALA A 112 -4.28 17.01 1.10
CA ALA A 112 -4.53 16.57 -0.27
C ALA A 112 -5.26 15.21 -0.33
N LEU A 113 -5.00 14.31 0.62
CA LEU A 113 -5.70 13.02 0.72
C LEU A 113 -7.13 13.16 1.22
N LEU A 114 -7.37 14.14 2.11
CA LEU A 114 -8.64 14.40 2.77
C LEU A 114 -9.14 15.83 2.57
N PRO A 115 -9.51 16.24 1.34
CA PRO A 115 -10.25 17.49 1.13
C PRO A 115 -11.51 17.55 2.01
N ARG A 116 -11.96 18.76 2.35
CA ARG A 116 -13.20 18.95 3.12
C ARG A 116 -14.37 18.22 2.45
N GLY A 117 -15.15 17.51 3.25
CA GLY A 117 -16.29 16.70 2.80
C GLY A 117 -15.96 15.24 2.50
N THR A 118 -14.67 14.87 2.44
CA THR A 118 -14.23 13.49 2.23
C THR A 118 -14.88 12.55 3.24
N GLY A 119 -15.50 11.48 2.74
CA GLY A 119 -16.03 10.41 3.56
C GLY A 119 -14.91 9.51 4.07
N ILE A 120 -14.94 9.19 5.35
CA ILE A 120 -14.00 8.27 5.97
C ILE A 120 -14.71 7.14 6.70
N ALA A 121 -14.08 5.97 6.72
CA ALA A 121 -14.38 4.87 7.62
C ALA A 121 -13.42 4.93 8.81
N MET A 122 -13.91 4.67 10.01
CA MET A 122 -13.16 4.73 11.26
C MET A 122 -13.32 3.44 12.06
N ARG A 123 -12.21 2.82 12.44
CA ARG A 123 -12.22 1.62 13.29
C ARG A 123 -11.41 1.88 14.56
N ALA A 124 -11.96 1.51 15.71
CA ALA A 124 -11.19 1.46 16.95
C ALA A 124 -10.30 0.20 16.95
N ASP A 125 -9.11 0.33 17.50
CA ASP A 125 -8.29 -0.82 17.83
C ASP A 125 -8.76 -1.41 19.18
N PRO A 126 -8.89 -2.75 19.32
CA PRO A 126 -9.36 -3.38 20.55
C PRO A 126 -8.38 -3.23 21.73
N ASP A 127 -7.08 -3.08 21.46
CA ASP A 127 -6.03 -3.02 22.46
C ASP A 127 -5.66 -1.57 22.85
N GLN A 128 -6.29 -0.59 22.20
CA GLN A 128 -6.06 0.82 22.45
C GLN A 128 -7.26 1.51 23.10
N PRO A 129 -7.02 2.54 23.95
CA PRO A 129 -8.09 3.41 24.40
C PRO A 129 -8.85 4.00 23.22
N ARG A 130 -10.17 4.18 23.37
CA ARG A 130 -11.00 4.79 22.31
C ARG A 130 -10.80 6.29 22.20
N ILE A 131 -10.30 6.94 23.26
CA ILE A 131 -10.15 8.38 23.42
C ILE A 131 -8.83 8.64 24.15
N ASP A 132 -8.08 9.67 23.73
CA ASP A 132 -6.84 10.08 24.40
C ASP A 132 -7.06 11.15 25.49
N ARG A 133 -5.97 11.59 26.13
CA ARG A 133 -6.01 12.61 27.19
C ARG A 133 -6.49 14.00 26.72
N TYR A 134 -6.54 14.23 25.41
CA TYR A 134 -6.99 15.47 24.78
C TYR A 134 -8.42 15.35 24.23
N HIS A 135 -9.14 14.29 24.62
CA HIS A 135 -10.50 13.98 24.16
C HIS A 135 -10.64 13.72 22.66
N ARG A 136 -9.53 13.41 21.96
CA ARG A 136 -9.54 13.00 20.55
C ARG A 136 -9.92 11.53 20.44
N LEU A 137 -10.69 11.17 19.43
CA LEU A 137 -10.93 9.77 19.09
C LEU A 137 -9.63 9.13 18.58
N LEU A 138 -9.31 7.94 19.06
CA LEU A 138 -8.20 7.13 18.56
C LEU A 138 -8.75 6.12 17.55
N ARG A 139 -8.46 6.29 16.26
CA ARG A 139 -9.03 5.45 15.19
C ARG A 139 -8.01 5.11 14.11
N TYR A 140 -8.09 3.91 13.57
CA TYR A 140 -7.67 3.67 12.19
C TYR A 140 -8.62 4.40 11.26
N VAL A 141 -8.09 5.13 10.30
CA VAL A 141 -8.87 5.92 9.34
C VAL A 141 -8.59 5.41 7.93
N ARG A 142 -9.67 5.12 7.20
CA ARG A 142 -9.61 4.82 5.78
C ARG A 142 -10.46 5.82 4.99
N ARG A 143 -9.96 6.27 3.85
CA ARG A 143 -10.77 7.07 2.92
C ARG A 143 -11.82 6.16 2.28
N SER A 144 -13.10 6.55 2.35
CA SER A 144 -14.19 5.64 1.96
C SER A 144 -14.24 5.38 0.45
N SER A 145 -13.74 6.29 -0.39
CA SER A 145 -13.81 6.15 -1.86
C SER A 145 -12.96 5.01 -2.41
N ASP A 146 -11.83 4.70 -1.78
CA ASP A 146 -10.84 3.73 -2.27
C ASP A 146 -10.25 2.83 -1.16
N ARG A 147 -10.77 2.95 0.06
CA ARG A 147 -10.31 2.24 1.26
C ARG A 147 -8.84 2.50 1.61
N LEU A 148 -8.25 3.61 1.12
CA LEU A 148 -6.87 3.98 1.42
C LEU A 148 -6.67 4.10 2.92
N ASP A 149 -5.75 3.32 3.48
CA ASP A 149 -5.33 3.41 4.88
C ASP A 149 -4.40 4.59 5.08
N LEU A 150 -4.80 5.56 5.92
CA LEU A 150 -4.06 6.82 5.98
C LEU A 150 -2.78 6.73 6.79
N SER A 151 -2.70 5.82 7.76
CA SER A 151 -1.45 5.59 8.50
C SER A 151 -0.41 4.98 7.58
N GLU A 152 -0.79 3.89 6.92
CA GLU A 152 0.07 3.21 5.95
C GLU A 152 0.47 4.15 4.81
N ALA A 153 -0.45 4.98 4.32
CA ALA A 153 -0.17 5.93 3.25
C ALA A 153 0.90 6.96 3.64
N GLN A 154 0.93 7.46 4.88
CA GLN A 154 1.96 8.41 5.34
C GLN A 154 3.28 7.69 5.61
N LEU A 155 3.25 6.53 6.27
CA LEU A 155 4.43 5.69 6.55
C LEU A 155 5.14 5.29 5.26
N THR A 156 4.39 4.90 4.22
CA THR A 156 4.92 4.52 2.90
C THR A 156 5.73 5.64 2.25
N ARG A 157 5.40 6.90 2.54
CA ARG A 157 6.10 8.07 2.00
C ARG A 157 7.20 8.60 2.93
N GLY A 158 7.45 7.93 4.06
CA GLY A 158 8.38 8.40 5.08
C GLY A 158 7.96 9.74 5.66
N LEU A 159 6.66 10.00 5.81
CA LEU A 159 6.13 11.26 6.33
C LEU A 159 5.63 11.15 7.78
N ALA A 160 5.78 9.97 8.37
CA ALA A 160 5.41 9.65 9.74
C ALA A 160 6.34 8.55 10.27
N GLU A 161 6.44 8.44 11.58
CA GLU A 161 7.03 7.32 12.30
C GLU A 161 5.93 6.40 12.84
N VAL A 162 6.25 5.13 13.10
CA VAL A 162 5.31 4.25 13.79
C VAL A 162 5.18 4.69 15.24
N TYR A 163 3.94 4.94 15.66
CA TYR A 163 3.64 5.44 16.99
C TYR A 163 2.79 4.47 17.79
N VAL A 164 3.26 4.18 19.01
CA VAL A 164 2.58 3.37 20.01
C VAL A 164 2.09 4.29 21.12
N TYR A 165 0.78 4.42 21.28
CA TYR A 165 0.21 5.22 22.36
C TYR A 165 0.39 4.50 23.72
N ARG A 166 0.95 5.22 24.71
CA ARG A 166 1.16 4.78 26.11
C ARG A 166 1.79 3.39 26.29
N ASN A 167 2.79 3.05 25.46
CA ASN A 167 3.50 1.75 25.53
C ASN A 167 2.59 0.51 25.36
N GLY A 168 1.40 0.67 24.77
CA GLY A 168 0.49 -0.45 24.50
C GLY A 168 0.86 -1.29 23.26
N THR A 169 -0.07 -2.11 22.80
CA THR A 169 0.01 -2.82 21.52
C THR A 169 -1.11 -2.33 20.60
N PHE A 170 -1.00 -2.58 19.30
CA PHE A 170 -2.09 -2.35 18.37
C PHE A 170 -1.99 -3.35 17.21
N GLU A 171 -3.14 -3.74 16.67
CA GLU A 171 -3.32 -4.84 15.72
C GLU A 171 -2.39 -4.75 14.49
N LYS A 172 -2.15 -3.52 14.00
CA LYS A 172 -1.41 -3.27 12.76
C LYS A 172 0.09 -3.01 12.93
N ARG A 173 0.63 -3.12 14.15
CA ARG A 173 1.99 -2.68 14.46
C ARG A 173 3.05 -3.29 13.56
N ALA A 174 3.07 -4.62 13.43
CA ALA A 174 4.07 -5.32 12.64
C ALA A 174 4.04 -4.91 11.16
N ALA A 175 2.85 -4.73 10.58
CA ALA A 175 2.69 -4.28 9.20
C ALA A 175 3.20 -2.84 9.01
N TYR A 176 2.85 -1.94 9.93
CA TYR A 176 3.29 -0.54 9.88
C TYR A 176 4.80 -0.40 10.06
N GLU A 177 5.41 -1.15 10.97
CA GLU A 177 6.87 -1.18 11.15
C GLU A 177 7.58 -1.70 9.88
N GLN A 178 6.99 -2.66 9.15
CA GLN A 178 7.56 -3.12 7.88
C GLN A 178 7.54 -2.03 6.81
N VAL A 179 6.43 -1.29 6.70
CA VAL A 179 6.29 -0.18 5.77
C VAL A 179 7.28 0.93 6.11
N GLU A 180 7.40 1.29 7.39
CA GLU A 180 8.37 2.29 7.86
C GLU A 180 9.81 1.86 7.58
N ARG A 181 10.19 0.61 7.88
CA ARG A 181 11.52 0.09 7.55
C ARG A 181 11.84 0.24 6.06
N SER A 182 10.87 -0.03 5.20
CA SER A 182 11.04 0.11 3.75
C SER A 182 11.26 1.58 3.35
N ALA A 183 10.51 2.51 3.93
CA ALA A 183 10.68 3.95 3.71
C ALA A 183 12.03 4.47 4.23
N ARG A 184 12.51 3.96 5.38
CA ARG A 184 13.82 4.26 5.95
C ARG A 184 14.95 3.81 5.03
N LEU A 185 14.93 2.56 4.56
CA LEU A 185 15.94 2.01 3.65
C LEU A 185 15.98 2.77 2.31
N ALA A 186 14.82 3.19 1.82
CA ALA A 186 14.70 4.00 0.60
C ALA A 186 14.97 5.50 0.83
N ARG A 187 15.30 5.92 2.06
CA ARG A 187 15.54 7.33 2.45
C ARG A 187 14.41 8.28 2.01
N LEU A 188 13.17 7.84 2.13
CA LEU A 188 12.00 8.64 1.74
C LEU A 188 11.64 9.66 2.82
N GLY A 189 11.17 10.82 2.39
CA GLY A 189 10.59 11.82 3.30
C GLY A 189 11.59 12.23 4.40
N ILE A 190 11.15 12.13 5.66
CA ILE A 190 11.96 12.52 6.82
C ILE A 190 13.26 11.71 6.95
N TRP A 191 13.33 10.51 6.39
CA TRP A 191 14.51 9.64 6.48
C TRP A 191 15.66 10.03 5.55
N GLY A 192 15.41 10.90 4.56
CA GLY A 192 16.41 11.35 3.61
C GLY A 192 16.60 12.86 3.56
N HIS A 193 15.66 13.63 4.08
CA HIS A 193 15.63 15.09 4.02
C HIS A 193 15.78 15.76 5.40
N CYS A 194 15.69 14.97 6.45
CA CYS A 194 16.01 15.28 7.83
C CYS A 194 17.06 14.22 8.28
#